data_AF-A0A2J4YBK4-F1
#
_entry.id   AF-A0A2J4YBK4-F1
#
_cell.length_a   1.000
_cell.length_b   1.000
_cell.length_c   1.000
_cell.angle_alpha   90.00
_cell.angle_beta   90.00
_cell.angle_gamma   90.00
#
_symmetry.space_group_name_H-M   'P 1'
#
loop_
_entity.id
_entity.type
_entity.pdbx_description
1 polymer ?
#
loop_
_entity_poly.entity_id
_entity_poly.type
_entity_poly.pdbx_seq_one_letter_code
_entity_poly.pdbx_strand_id
1 'polypeptide(L)'
;MTDQQMEDLVERIIQRLRPPVLVMVTAAAGYRHAIRQRLAGCGESLHLALDSGIDDGEQWRAIGKTLPAADWQQELPSVSYKALLLPFLDYPLAADLVKGSLHGPVARRVHDALLSGLPVLALRYHCAPAS
;
A
#
# COMPACT_ATOMS: atom_id res chain seq x y z
N MET A 1 -30.01 -13.24 -18.40
CA MET A 1 -29.21 -12.22 -17.70
C MET A 1 -30.19 -11.20 -17.17
N THR A 2 -30.16 -10.95 -15.86
CA THR A 2 -30.96 -9.90 -15.23
C THR A 2 -30.16 -8.60 -15.18
N ASP A 3 -30.83 -7.44 -15.11
CA ASP A 3 -30.15 -6.13 -15.05
C ASP A 3 -29.15 -6.06 -13.87
N GLN A 4 -29.49 -6.68 -12.73
CA GLN A 4 -28.60 -6.83 -11.57
C GLN A 4 -27.27 -7.53 -11.91
N GLN A 5 -27.31 -8.58 -12.74
CA GLN A 5 -26.10 -9.30 -13.15
C GLN A 5 -25.22 -8.48 -14.10
N MET A 6 -25.83 -7.60 -14.90
CA MET A 6 -25.08 -6.67 -15.76
C MET A 6 -24.41 -5.58 -14.92
N GLU A 7 -25.11 -5.00 -13.94
CA GLU A 7 -24.54 -4.00 -13.04
C GLU A 7 -23.34 -4.57 -12.26
N ASP A 8 -23.48 -5.76 -11.66
CA ASP A 8 -22.39 -6.44 -10.95
C ASP A 8 -21.18 -6.73 -11.87
N LEU A 9 -21.44 -7.08 -13.13
CA LEU A 9 -20.38 -7.36 -14.11
C LEU A 9 -19.65 -6.07 -14.51
N VAL A 10 -20.40 -4.99 -14.78
CA VAL A 10 -19.85 -3.68 -15.14
C VAL A 10 -19.01 -3.14 -13.99
N GLU A 11 -19.50 -3.22 -12.75
CA GLU A 11 -18.75 -2.77 -11.58
C GLU A 11 -17.44 -3.54 -11.43
N ARG A 12 -17.45 -4.87 -11.62
CA ARG A 12 -16.24 -5.70 -11.62
C ARG A 12 -15.26 -5.37 -12.75
N ILE A 13 -15.75 -5.02 -13.94
CA ILE A 13 -14.89 -4.64 -15.07
C ILE A 13 -14.26 -3.27 -14.82
N ILE A 14 -15.04 -2.29 -14.35
CA ILE A 14 -14.53 -0.96 -14.01
C ILE A 14 -13.48 -1.06 -12.90
N GLN A 15 -13.73 -1.88 -11.88
CA GLN A 15 -12.76 -2.16 -10.82
C GLN A 15 -11.44 -2.74 -11.34
N ARG A 16 -11.50 -3.60 -12.35
CA ARG A 16 -10.30 -4.17 -13.00
C ARG A 16 -9.55 -3.19 -13.89
N LEU A 17 -10.22 -2.16 -14.40
CA LEU A 17 -9.63 -1.13 -15.24
C LEU A 17 -8.94 -0.02 -14.43
N ARG A 18 -9.30 0.14 -13.15
CA ARG A 18 -8.67 1.14 -12.28
C ARG A 18 -7.23 0.73 -11.95
N PRO A 19 -6.25 1.66 -12.05
CA PRO A 19 -4.88 1.37 -11.65
C PRO A 19 -4.84 1.01 -10.15
N PRO A 20 -4.11 -0.04 -9.75
CA PRO A 20 -4.05 -0.46 -8.36
C PRO A 20 -3.37 0.57 -7.46
N VAL A 21 -3.56 0.43 -6.15
CA VAL A 21 -2.77 1.12 -5.12
C VAL A 21 -1.65 0.22 -4.66
N LEU A 22 -0.43 0.74 -4.66
CA LEU A 22 0.70 0.07 -4.03
C LEU A 22 0.68 0.37 -2.52
N VAL A 23 0.52 -0.64 -1.68
CA VAL A 23 0.53 -0.50 -0.22
C VAL A 23 1.83 -1.07 0.32
N MET A 24 2.65 -0.23 0.96
CA MET A 24 3.90 -0.65 1.60
C MET A 24 3.68 -0.83 3.10
N VAL A 25 3.75 -2.07 3.57
CA VAL A 25 3.53 -2.40 4.98
C VAL A 25 4.89 -2.60 5.64
N THR A 26 5.09 -1.96 6.79
CA THR A 26 6.33 -2.03 7.58
C THR A 26 6.11 -2.82 8.88
N ALA A 27 7.19 -3.09 9.60
CA ALA A 27 7.15 -3.72 10.92
C ALA A 27 6.51 -2.86 12.03
N ALA A 28 6.06 -1.63 11.75
CA ALA A 28 5.32 -0.83 12.73
C ALA A 28 4.00 -1.52 13.13
N ALA A 29 3.78 -1.71 14.43
CA ALA A 29 2.71 -2.56 14.96
C ALA A 29 1.40 -1.83 15.32
N GLY A 30 1.39 -0.50 15.40
CA GLY A 30 0.20 0.25 15.82
C GLY A 30 -0.97 0.01 14.87
N TYR A 31 -2.18 -0.25 15.37
CA TYR A 31 -3.44 -0.13 14.60
C TYR A 31 -3.57 -0.89 13.27
N ARG A 32 -2.72 -1.91 13.04
CA ARG A 32 -2.74 -2.71 11.80
C ARG A 32 -4.10 -3.30 11.49
N HIS A 33 -4.85 -3.72 12.51
CA HIS A 33 -6.20 -4.26 12.35
C HIS A 33 -7.18 -3.22 11.76
N ALA A 34 -7.24 -2.02 12.34
CA ALA A 34 -8.16 -0.97 11.89
C ALA A 34 -7.84 -0.51 10.46
N ILE A 35 -6.55 -0.37 10.16
CA ILE A 35 -6.08 0.00 8.82
C ILE A 35 -6.44 -1.08 7.81
N ARG A 36 -6.17 -2.36 8.11
CA ARG A 36 -6.56 -3.46 7.22
C ARG A 36 -8.05 -3.48 6.96
N GLN A 37 -8.89 -3.31 7.99
CA GLN A 37 -10.34 -3.29 7.80
C GLN A 37 -10.79 -2.17 6.87
N ARG A 38 -10.24 -0.95 7.04
CA ARG A 38 -10.56 0.19 6.18
C ARG A 38 -10.08 -0.03 4.74
N LEU A 39 -8.89 -0.61 4.57
CA LEU A 39 -8.36 -0.96 3.25
C LEU A 39 -9.17 -2.06 2.56
N ALA A 40 -9.60 -3.08 3.28
CA ALA A 40 -10.48 -4.11 2.74
C ALA A 40 -11.83 -3.51 2.29
N GLY A 41 -12.34 -2.49 3.00
CA GLY A 41 -13.61 -1.83 2.69
C GLY A 41 -13.53 -0.71 1.65
N CYS A 42 -12.35 -0.27 1.22
CA CYS A 42 -12.22 0.88 0.31
C CYS A 42 -12.57 0.56 -1.15
N GLY A 43 -12.70 -0.72 -1.49
CA GLY A 43 -13.05 -1.17 -2.84
C GLY A 43 -11.97 -0.90 -3.88
N GLU A 44 -10.71 -0.71 -3.47
CA GLU A 44 -9.59 -0.50 -4.38
C GLU A 44 -8.82 -1.80 -4.64
N SER A 45 -8.26 -1.93 -5.84
CA SER A 45 -7.31 -3.02 -6.12
C SER A 45 -5.99 -2.74 -5.40
N LEU A 46 -5.63 -3.59 -4.44
CA LEU A 46 -4.44 -3.42 -3.61
C LEU A 46 -3.32 -4.38 -4.04
N HIS A 47 -2.14 -3.81 -4.31
CA HIS A 47 -0.89 -4.56 -4.40
C HIS A 47 -0.07 -4.32 -3.14
N LEU A 48 0.31 -5.39 -2.43
CA LEU A 48 0.92 -5.32 -1.11
C LEU A 48 2.41 -5.64 -1.20
N ALA A 49 3.25 -4.69 -0.80
CA ALA A 49 4.67 -4.87 -0.57
C ALA A 49 4.89 -5.00 0.94
N LEU A 50 5.14 -6.23 1.39
CA LEU A 50 5.32 -6.57 2.80
C LEU A 50 6.80 -6.60 3.14
N ASP A 51 7.24 -5.69 4.01
CA ASP A 51 8.60 -5.73 4.56
C ASP A 51 8.82 -6.97 5.44
N SER A 52 10.08 -7.31 5.69
CA SER A 52 10.47 -8.37 6.61
C SER A 52 10.06 -8.04 8.06
N GLY A 53 9.75 -9.07 8.86
CA GLY A 53 9.40 -8.89 10.28
C GLY A 53 7.97 -8.43 10.53
N ILE A 54 7.04 -8.67 9.60
CA ILE A 54 5.60 -8.42 9.81
C ILE A 54 4.94 -9.68 10.39
N ASP A 55 4.59 -9.63 11.68
CA ASP A 55 3.96 -10.74 12.38
C ASP A 55 2.58 -11.16 11.83
N ASP A 56 1.83 -10.21 11.28
CA ASP A 56 0.47 -10.41 10.76
C ASP A 56 0.40 -10.40 9.22
N GLY A 57 1.46 -10.90 8.58
CA GLY A 57 1.59 -10.92 7.12
C GLY A 57 0.44 -11.66 6.42
N GLU A 58 -0.07 -12.76 7.00
CA GLU A 58 -1.21 -13.51 6.42
C GLU A 58 -2.49 -12.67 6.38
N GLN A 59 -2.75 -11.87 7.42
CA GLN A 59 -3.92 -10.99 7.47
C GLN A 59 -3.83 -9.87 6.44
N TRP A 60 -2.61 -9.42 6.11
CA TRP A 60 -2.39 -8.49 5.00
C TRP A 60 -2.61 -9.18 3.65
N ARG A 61 -2.06 -10.38 3.43
CA ARG A 61 -2.25 -11.14 2.19
C ARG A 61 -3.72 -11.39 1.85
N ALA A 62 -4.58 -11.49 2.86
CA ALA A 62 -6.02 -11.68 2.68
C ALA A 62 -6.75 -10.49 2.01
N ILE A 63 -6.18 -9.28 2.04
CA ILE A 63 -6.87 -8.06 1.56
C ILE A 63 -6.37 -7.57 0.19
N GLY A 64 -5.38 -8.22 -0.42
CA GLY A 64 -4.81 -7.76 -1.69
C GLY A 64 -3.75 -8.70 -2.28
N LYS A 65 -3.31 -8.38 -3.50
CA LYS A 65 -2.27 -9.17 -4.19
C LYS A 65 -0.91 -8.86 -3.57
N THR A 66 -0.25 -9.84 -3.00
CA THR A 66 1.11 -9.65 -2.45
C THR A 66 2.17 -9.74 -3.53
N LEU A 67 3.10 -8.79 -3.53
CA LEU A 67 4.24 -8.75 -4.43
C LEU A 67 5.40 -9.56 -3.82
N PRO A 68 6.16 -10.32 -4.63
CA PRO A 68 7.38 -10.98 -4.16
C PRO A 68 8.38 -9.96 -3.62
N ALA A 69 8.99 -10.26 -2.47
CA ALA A 69 9.96 -9.37 -1.84
C ALA A 69 11.12 -9.01 -2.76
N ALA A 70 11.64 -9.99 -3.52
CA ALA A 70 12.72 -9.80 -4.45
C ALA A 70 12.42 -8.72 -5.51
N ASP A 71 11.17 -8.64 -5.97
CA ASP A 71 10.78 -7.73 -7.04
C ASP A 71 10.72 -6.29 -6.54
N TRP A 72 9.91 -6.02 -5.50
CA TRP A 72 9.67 -4.65 -5.04
C TRP A 72 10.85 -4.09 -4.24
N GLN A 73 11.69 -4.93 -3.60
CA GLN A 73 12.86 -4.45 -2.87
C GLN A 73 14.00 -4.00 -3.79
N GLN A 74 14.05 -4.47 -5.04
CA GLN A 74 15.07 -4.09 -6.01
C GLN A 74 14.69 -2.83 -6.79
N GLU A 75 13.46 -2.77 -7.30
CA GLU A 75 12.95 -1.62 -8.04
C GLU A 75 11.48 -1.30 -7.73
N LEU A 76 11.04 -0.08 -8.06
CA LEU A 76 9.62 0.25 -8.01
C LEU A 76 8.90 -0.57 -9.09
N PRO A 77 7.86 -1.36 -8.75
CA PRO A 77 7.24 -2.23 -9.75
C PRO A 77 6.66 -1.43 -10.91
N SER A 78 6.91 -1.87 -12.15
CA SER A 78 6.55 -1.15 -13.39
C SER A 78 5.04 -1.06 -13.71
N VAL A 79 4.19 -1.56 -12.81
CA VAL A 79 2.73 -1.42 -12.94
C VAL A 79 2.36 0.06 -12.80
N SER A 80 1.44 0.54 -13.64
CA SER A 80 0.90 1.89 -13.47
C SER A 80 0.04 1.93 -12.21
N TYR A 81 0.61 2.45 -11.12
CA TYR A 81 -0.10 2.65 -9.86
C TYR A 81 -0.77 4.02 -9.84
N LYS A 82 -1.95 4.10 -9.22
CA LYS A 82 -2.61 5.39 -9.01
C LYS A 82 -1.96 6.19 -7.86
N ALA A 83 -1.42 5.49 -6.88
CA ALA A 83 -0.76 6.03 -5.69
C ALA A 83 0.03 4.93 -4.97
N LEU A 84 0.99 5.37 -4.16
CA LEU A 84 1.63 4.57 -3.11
C LEU A 84 1.05 4.98 -1.77
N LEU A 85 0.55 4.02 -1.01
CA LEU A 85 0.09 4.20 0.36
C LEU A 85 1.10 3.60 1.33
N LEU A 86 1.53 4.42 2.29
CA LEU A 86 2.32 4.03 3.44
C LEU A 86 1.42 4.09 4.68
N PRO A 87 0.83 2.96 5.11
CA PRO A 87 -0.11 2.98 6.23
C PRO A 87 0.55 3.39 7.55
N PHE A 88 1.85 3.13 7.69
CA PHE A 88 2.65 3.53 8.83
C PHE A 88 3.90 4.27 8.39
N LEU A 89 3.96 5.55 8.72
CA LEU A 89 5.16 6.34 8.64
C LEU A 89 5.67 6.56 10.07
N ASP A 90 6.51 5.65 10.55
CA ASP A 90 7.14 5.81 11.85
C ASP A 90 8.24 6.88 11.82
N TYR A 91 8.67 7.34 12.99
CA TYR A 91 9.68 8.39 13.09
C TYR A 91 11.02 8.01 12.46
N PRO A 92 11.55 6.77 12.62
CA PRO A 92 12.75 6.34 11.91
C PRO A 92 12.61 6.43 10.38
N LEU A 93 11.52 5.92 9.80
CA LEU A 93 11.28 5.98 8.36
C LEU A 93 11.10 7.41 7.88
N ALA A 94 10.37 8.26 8.62
CA ALA A 94 10.23 9.67 8.32
C ALA A 94 11.58 10.40 8.33
N ALA A 95 12.41 10.14 9.33
CA ALA A 95 13.75 10.72 9.43
C ALA A 95 14.64 10.27 8.28
N ASP A 96 14.59 8.99 7.90
CA ASP A 96 15.34 8.44 6.77
C ASP A 96 14.93 9.07 5.43
N LEU A 97 13.62 9.31 5.23
CA LEU A 97 13.09 9.96 4.04
C LEU A 97 13.50 11.44 3.96
N VAL A 98 13.41 12.18 5.06
CA VAL A 98 13.76 13.61 5.12
C VAL A 98 15.27 13.82 4.95
N LYS A 99 16.09 12.94 5.52
CA LYS A 99 17.55 13.03 5.45
C LYS A 99 18.14 12.46 4.15
N GLY A 100 17.34 11.73 3.37
CA GLY A 100 17.80 11.06 2.15
C GLY A 100 18.77 9.90 2.40
N SER A 101 18.80 9.35 3.62
CA SER A 101 19.71 8.27 3.98
C SER A 101 19.27 6.89 3.47
N LEU A 102 17.96 6.72 3.18
CA LEU A 102 17.36 5.60 2.43
C LEU A 102 17.93 4.20 2.74
N HIS A 103 18.09 3.88 4.04
CA HIS A 103 18.74 2.65 4.46
C HIS A 103 17.91 1.39 4.15
N GLY A 104 16.58 1.49 4.27
CA GLY A 104 15.65 0.37 4.06
C GLY A 104 15.05 0.30 2.65
N PRO A 105 14.60 -0.89 2.21
CA PRO A 105 13.96 -1.05 0.90
C PRO A 105 12.68 -0.22 0.78
N VAL A 106 11.90 -0.10 1.87
CA VAL A 106 10.70 0.75 1.89
C VAL A 106 11.05 2.22 1.68
N ALA A 107 12.08 2.74 2.36
CA ALA A 107 12.51 4.13 2.20
C ALA A 107 12.96 4.42 0.77
N ARG A 108 13.76 3.53 0.16
CA ARG A 108 14.20 3.63 -1.23
C ARG A 108 13.01 3.66 -2.19
N ARG A 109 12.04 2.76 -2.01
CA ARG A 109 10.86 2.70 -2.89
C ARG A 109 9.92 3.88 -2.75
N VAL A 110 9.73 4.38 -1.54
CA VAL A 110 8.98 5.62 -1.33
C VAL A 110 9.70 6.79 -2.01
N HIS A 111 11.03 6.84 -1.92
CA HIS A 111 11.82 7.84 -2.63
C HIS A 111 11.69 7.74 -4.16
N ASP A 112 11.81 6.53 -4.73
CA ASP A 112 11.63 6.28 -6.17
C ASP A 112 10.22 6.66 -6.65
N ALA A 113 9.19 6.38 -5.83
CA ALA A 113 7.82 6.80 -6.10
C ALA A 113 7.69 8.34 -6.16
N LEU A 114 8.29 9.04 -5.19
CA LEU A 114 8.31 10.51 -5.18
C LEU A 114 9.03 11.08 -6.41
N LEU A 115 10.18 10.51 -6.79
CA LEU A 115 10.94 10.94 -7.97
C LEU A 115 10.20 10.70 -9.29
N SER A 116 9.42 9.62 -9.38
CA SER A 116 8.61 9.31 -10.58
C SER A 116 7.30 10.08 -10.65
N GLY A 117 6.99 10.92 -9.65
CA GLY A 117 5.74 11.67 -9.57
C GLY A 117 4.53 10.85 -9.14
N LEU A 118 4.73 9.62 -8.66
CA LEU A 118 3.66 8.81 -8.09
C LEU A 118 3.19 9.44 -6.78
N PRO A 119 1.88 9.75 -6.62
CA PRO A 119 1.38 10.29 -5.36
C PRO A 119 1.66 9.35 -4.20
N VAL A 120 2.34 9.86 -3.16
CA VAL A 120 2.60 9.12 -1.91
C VAL A 120 1.68 9.63 -0.81
N LEU A 121 0.89 8.73 -0.25
CA LEU A 121 -0.03 9.00 0.84
C LEU A 121 0.47 8.29 2.10
N ALA A 122 0.48 8.98 3.22
CA ALA A 122 0.75 8.40 4.53
C ALA A 122 -0.39 8.71 5.49
N LEU A 123 -0.81 7.73 6.28
CA LEU A 123 -1.82 7.96 7.32
C LEU A 123 -1.23 8.83 8.43
N ARG A 124 -2.00 9.81 8.91
CA ARG A 124 -1.61 10.74 9.98
C ARG A 124 -1.61 10.08 11.36
N TYR A 125 -1.15 8.84 11.47
CA TYR A 125 -1.42 8.02 12.64
C TYR A 125 -0.79 8.56 13.92
N HIS A 126 0.40 9.15 13.83
CA HIS A 126 1.04 9.81 14.97
C HIS A 126 0.33 11.10 15.41
N CYS A 127 -0.52 11.69 14.57
CA CYS A 127 -1.18 12.97 14.84
C CYS A 127 -2.68 12.82 15.13
N ALA A 128 -3.34 11.77 14.63
CA ALA A 128 -4.78 11.56 14.76
C ALA A 128 -5.17 10.08 14.62
N PRO A 129 -5.05 9.27 15.70
CA PRO A 129 -5.28 7.83 15.64
C PRO A 129 -6.75 7.41 15.38
N ALA A 130 -7.69 8.35 15.39
CA ALA A 130 -9.10 8.13 15.11
C ALA A 130 -9.59 8.72 13.77
N SER A 131 -8.72 9.44 13.03
CA SER A 131 -9.03 10.00 11.72
C SER A 131 -9.18 8.93 10.65
#